data_AF-A0A7W0LGC4-F1
#
_entry.id   AF-A0A7W0LGC4-F1
#
_cell.length_a   1.000
_cell.length_b   1.000
_cell.length_c   1.000
_cell.angle_alpha   90.00
_cell.angle_beta   90.00
_cell.angle_gamma   90.00
#
_symmetry.space_group_name_H-M   'P 1'
#
loop_
_entity.id
_entity.type
_entity.pdbx_description
1 polymer ?
#
loop_
_entity_poly.entity_id
_entity_poly.type
_entity_poly.pdbx_seq_one_letter_code
_entity_poly.pdbx_strand_id
1 'polypeptide(L)'
;MIEIHDTAPDVHVQPAEYTRLLGYPAGWILGDRARELADSARNWYARHGHPWVYARQAGVLRTGDDTIVIDGVTFSSTRLRNTLHAAGAHSAFLVAVSAGPELEQEAQVRWREEKPDEYFFLEMYGSAVVEHLVMMTGARLCAWADTDDSAVLPHYSPGYSEWSIEEQPNLLELIGRTRRDAIPLELLDSGMLRPKKSLLAVFGLTRHTDRVARLSDLSPCENCSFVACQYRRSPYRRAQEVSDSLLPVVTAEAPGEAASLDRNRYKVSLKALQRWSEERLSIAARPDGGVDAVFRYEGTTCKNTGRPLQFHYHVSLGPRDEGYVIREQSCGPAPDDAGHTSMCRYITHPEQLMTSIDRERPLNGRPLDDVVRWRRPASP
;
A
#
# COMPACT_ATOMS: atom_id res chain seq x y z
N MET A 1 -24.56 13.82 7.92
CA MET A 1 -24.28 12.40 8.14
C MET A 1 -24.69 11.63 6.91
N ILE A 2 -23.80 10.80 6.37
CA ILE A 2 -24.05 9.96 5.18
C ILE A 2 -24.30 8.51 5.60
N GLU A 3 -25.15 7.83 4.84
CA GLU A 3 -25.39 6.40 4.92
C GLU A 3 -25.42 5.83 3.49
N ILE A 4 -24.76 4.69 3.29
CA ILE A 4 -24.64 3.98 2.01
C ILE A 4 -25.26 2.61 2.19
N HIS A 5 -26.25 2.31 1.36
CA HIS A 5 -26.82 0.97 1.20
C HIS A 5 -26.62 0.58 -0.25
N ASP A 6 -25.70 -0.34 -0.50
CA ASP A 6 -25.41 -0.84 -1.84
C ASP A 6 -25.61 -2.35 -1.87
N THR A 7 -26.74 -2.78 -2.42
CA THR A 7 -27.13 -4.19 -2.47
C THR A 7 -26.63 -4.92 -3.70
N ALA A 8 -25.94 -4.21 -4.62
CA ALA A 8 -25.40 -4.77 -5.86
C ALA A 8 -24.20 -3.93 -6.35
N PRO A 9 -23.12 -3.80 -5.55
CA PRO A 9 -21.95 -3.04 -5.93
C PRO A 9 -21.26 -3.69 -7.13
N ASP A 10 -20.66 -2.85 -8.00
CA ASP A 10 -19.86 -3.35 -9.12
C ASP A 10 -18.57 -4.04 -8.61
N VAL A 11 -18.33 -5.26 -9.10
CA VAL A 11 -17.20 -6.10 -8.68
C VAL A 11 -16.23 -6.25 -9.84
N HIS A 12 -15.13 -5.50 -9.76
CA HIS A 12 -14.04 -5.57 -10.72
C HIS A 12 -12.71 -5.84 -9.99
N VAL A 13 -12.53 -7.09 -9.55
CA VAL A 13 -11.30 -7.53 -8.89
C VAL A 13 -10.12 -7.42 -9.85
N GLN A 14 -9.11 -6.65 -9.48
CA GLN A 14 -7.88 -6.49 -10.25
C GLN A 14 -7.14 -7.84 -10.39
N PRO A 15 -6.68 -8.22 -11.59
CA PRO A 15 -5.94 -9.47 -11.78
C PRO A 15 -4.72 -9.62 -10.87
N ALA A 16 -4.01 -8.52 -10.61
CA ALA A 16 -2.85 -8.51 -9.71
C ALA A 16 -3.23 -8.82 -8.25
N GLU A 17 -4.36 -8.30 -7.75
CA GLU A 17 -4.82 -8.58 -6.39
C GLU A 17 -5.26 -10.04 -6.22
N TYR A 18 -5.95 -10.59 -7.22
CA TYR A 18 -6.32 -12.00 -7.17
C TYR A 18 -5.09 -12.90 -7.23
N THR A 19 -4.13 -12.60 -8.11
CA THR A 19 -2.85 -13.32 -8.23
C THR A 19 -2.05 -13.28 -6.91
N ARG A 20 -2.04 -12.14 -6.22
CA ARG A 20 -1.42 -11.98 -4.90
C ARG A 20 -2.09 -12.88 -3.85
N LEU A 21 -3.42 -12.93 -3.83
CA LEU A 21 -4.16 -13.75 -2.87
C LEU A 21 -4.02 -15.26 -3.13
N LEU A 22 -3.84 -15.65 -4.39
CA LEU A 22 -3.47 -17.02 -4.77
C LEU A 22 -2.05 -17.41 -4.33
N GLY A 23 -1.25 -16.46 -3.82
CA GLY A 23 0.10 -16.71 -3.30
C GLY A 23 1.22 -16.63 -4.34
N TYR A 24 0.92 -16.16 -5.56
CA TYR A 24 1.96 -15.96 -6.58
C TYR A 24 2.77 -14.68 -6.34
N PRO A 25 4.04 -14.63 -6.79
CA PRO A 25 4.85 -13.42 -6.73
C PRO A 25 4.23 -12.24 -7.47
N ALA A 26 4.61 -11.01 -7.08
CA ALA A 26 4.21 -9.81 -7.80
C ALA A 26 4.70 -9.85 -9.27
N GLY A 27 3.81 -9.53 -10.20
CA GLY A 27 4.09 -9.58 -11.65
C GLY A 27 4.07 -10.99 -12.25
N TRP A 28 3.75 -12.02 -11.48
CA TRP A 28 3.67 -13.39 -11.98
C TRP A 28 2.53 -13.55 -13.00
N ILE A 29 2.83 -14.24 -14.10
CA ILE A 29 1.85 -14.59 -15.12
C ILE A 29 1.37 -16.02 -14.85
N LEU A 30 0.06 -16.18 -14.58
CA LEU A 30 -0.53 -17.50 -14.34
C LEU A 30 -0.33 -18.43 -15.54
N GLY A 31 0.12 -19.66 -15.29
CA GLY A 31 0.15 -20.72 -16.32
C GLY A 31 -1.26 -21.20 -16.67
N ASP A 32 -1.39 -22.00 -17.72
CA ASP A 32 -2.69 -22.26 -18.38
C ASP A 32 -3.77 -22.81 -17.43
N ARG A 33 -3.46 -23.83 -16.61
CA ARG A 33 -4.44 -24.37 -15.66
C ARG A 33 -4.82 -23.37 -14.56
N ALA A 34 -3.86 -22.64 -14.01
CA ALA A 34 -4.13 -21.64 -12.98
C ALA A 34 -4.95 -20.46 -13.53
N ARG A 35 -4.68 -20.06 -14.77
CA ARG A 35 -5.46 -19.04 -15.49
C ARG A 35 -6.89 -19.51 -15.71
N GLU A 36 -7.07 -20.73 -16.20
CA GLU A 36 -8.39 -21.34 -16.39
C GLU A 36 -9.22 -21.35 -15.10
N LEU A 37 -8.62 -21.79 -13.99
CA LEU A 37 -9.26 -21.80 -12.67
C LEU A 37 -9.61 -20.39 -12.17
N ALA A 38 -8.70 -19.43 -12.36
CA ALA A 38 -8.91 -18.04 -11.99
C ALA A 38 -10.08 -17.41 -12.77
N ASP A 39 -10.09 -17.62 -14.09
CA ASP A 39 -11.14 -17.11 -14.97
C ASP A 39 -12.48 -17.81 -14.69
N SER A 40 -12.46 -19.11 -14.40
CA SER A 40 -13.65 -19.87 -14.02
C SER A 40 -14.28 -19.33 -12.73
N ALA A 41 -13.50 -19.12 -11.67
CA ALA A 41 -13.99 -18.56 -10.40
C ALA A 41 -14.58 -17.15 -10.60
N ARG A 42 -13.89 -16.29 -11.36
CA ARG A 42 -14.37 -14.94 -11.70
C ARG A 42 -15.70 -14.98 -12.46
N ASN A 43 -15.77 -15.78 -13.53
CA ASN A 43 -16.95 -15.90 -14.38
C ASN A 43 -18.12 -16.57 -13.66
N TRP A 44 -17.84 -17.48 -12.74
CA TRP A 44 -18.86 -18.07 -11.88
C TRP A 44 -19.45 -17.01 -10.95
N TYR A 45 -18.62 -16.25 -10.25
CA TYR A 45 -19.12 -15.22 -9.33
C TYR A 45 -19.88 -14.10 -10.04
N ALA A 46 -19.42 -13.66 -11.21
CA ALA A 46 -20.11 -12.65 -12.01
C ALA A 46 -21.55 -13.04 -12.38
N ARG A 47 -21.87 -14.35 -12.40
CA ARG A 47 -23.21 -14.88 -12.73
C ARG A 47 -24.08 -15.19 -11.51
N HIS A 48 -23.48 -15.43 -10.35
CA HIS A 48 -24.20 -15.98 -9.19
C HIS A 48 -24.00 -15.20 -7.89
N GLY A 49 -23.01 -14.31 -7.82
CA GLY A 49 -22.66 -13.59 -6.61
C GLY A 49 -23.62 -12.45 -6.30
N HIS A 50 -23.96 -12.31 -5.02
CA HIS A 50 -24.74 -11.18 -4.51
C HIS A 50 -23.94 -10.41 -3.45
N PRO A 51 -22.91 -9.64 -3.87
CA PRO A 51 -22.17 -8.80 -2.95
C PRO A 51 -23.04 -7.69 -2.39
N TRP A 52 -22.68 -7.15 -1.24
CA TRP A 52 -23.31 -5.95 -0.70
C TRP A 52 -22.35 -5.16 0.18
N VAL A 53 -22.63 -3.86 0.30
CA VAL A 53 -21.95 -2.91 1.17
C VAL A 53 -22.99 -2.14 1.95
N TYR A 54 -22.71 -2.00 3.24
CA TYR A 54 -23.40 -1.05 4.09
C TYR A 54 -22.37 -0.19 4.83
N ALA A 55 -22.55 1.13 4.80
CA ALA A 55 -21.69 2.07 5.52
C ALA A 55 -22.53 3.18 6.13
N ARG A 56 -22.18 3.61 7.34
CA ARG A 56 -22.79 4.78 7.97
C ARG A 56 -21.75 5.64 8.67
N GLN A 57 -21.98 6.94 8.70
CA GLN A 57 -21.20 7.83 9.55
C GLN A 57 -21.64 7.68 11.02
N ALA A 58 -20.68 7.67 11.93
CA ALA A 58 -20.94 7.76 13.37
C ALA A 58 -21.34 9.19 13.75
N GLY A 59 -22.32 9.33 14.63
CA GLY A 59 -22.76 10.63 15.13
C GLY A 59 -21.79 11.22 16.16
N VAL A 60 -21.16 10.37 16.97
CA VAL A 60 -20.19 10.79 17.99
C VAL A 60 -18.96 9.89 17.96
N LEU A 61 -17.78 10.52 17.91
CA LEU A 61 -16.49 9.88 18.16
C LEU A 61 -15.78 10.60 19.30
N ARG A 62 -15.27 9.85 20.28
CA ARG A 62 -14.38 10.36 21.34
C ARG A 62 -13.20 9.41 21.51
N THR A 63 -12.00 9.97 21.61
CA THR A 63 -10.79 9.24 21.97
C THR A 63 -10.41 9.60 23.40
N GLY A 64 -10.45 8.62 24.31
CA GLY A 64 -9.91 8.74 25.67
C GLY A 64 -8.45 8.30 25.74
N ASP A 65 -7.94 8.15 26.97
CA ASP A 65 -6.54 7.73 27.20
C ASP A 65 -6.29 6.32 26.67
N ASP A 66 -7.16 5.35 26.97
CA ASP A 66 -6.98 3.95 26.53
C ASP A 66 -8.13 3.41 25.68
N THR A 67 -9.16 4.22 25.42
CA THR A 67 -10.40 3.75 24.78
C THR A 67 -10.87 4.67 23.67
N ILE A 68 -11.70 4.11 22.79
CA ILE A 68 -12.42 4.82 21.75
C ILE A 68 -13.90 4.64 22.02
N VAL A 69 -14.66 5.73 22.04
CA VAL A 69 -16.11 5.69 22.18
C VAL A 69 -16.74 6.14 20.87
N ILE A 70 -17.50 5.24 20.22
CA ILE A 70 -18.22 5.50 18.98
C ILE A 70 -19.72 5.30 19.23
N ASP A 71 -20.52 6.36 19.06
CA ASP A 71 -21.96 6.36 19.36
C ASP A 71 -22.30 5.69 20.72
N GLY A 72 -21.49 5.96 21.74
CA GLY A 72 -21.67 5.43 23.10
C GLY A 72 -21.14 4.01 23.35
N VAL A 73 -20.65 3.31 22.32
CA VAL A 73 -20.00 2.00 22.46
C VAL A 73 -18.50 2.18 22.64
N THR A 74 -17.92 1.50 23.63
CA THR A 74 -16.50 1.59 23.96
C THR A 74 -15.72 0.44 23.33
N PHE A 75 -14.58 0.76 22.71
CA PHE A 75 -13.62 -0.18 22.14
C PHE A 75 -12.23 0.05 22.75
N SER A 76 -11.45 -1.01 22.92
CA SER A 76 -10.14 -1.00 23.59
C SER A 76 -8.93 -1.04 22.63
N SER A 77 -9.13 -0.76 21.34
CA SER A 77 -8.04 -0.84 20.36
C SER A 77 -7.01 0.29 20.51
N THR A 78 -5.84 -0.03 21.07
CA THR A 78 -4.71 0.91 21.19
C THR A 78 -4.30 1.48 19.83
N ARG A 79 -4.16 0.62 18.80
CA ARG A 79 -3.71 1.04 17.47
C ARG A 79 -4.70 1.96 16.77
N LEU A 80 -5.99 1.61 16.79
CA LEU A 80 -7.01 2.49 16.21
C LEU A 80 -7.09 3.81 16.97
N ARG A 81 -6.99 3.79 18.31
CA ARG A 81 -7.03 5.00 19.14
C ARG A 81 -5.89 5.94 18.78
N ASN A 82 -4.66 5.42 18.71
CA ASN A 82 -3.47 6.20 18.34
C ASN A 82 -3.64 6.83 16.97
N THR A 83 -4.18 6.05 16.02
CA THR A 83 -4.44 6.48 14.64
C THR A 83 -5.45 7.62 14.59
N LEU A 84 -6.60 7.46 15.25
CA LEU A 84 -7.66 8.46 15.28
C LEU A 84 -7.19 9.73 16.00
N HIS A 85 -6.51 9.59 17.14
CA HIS A 85 -6.00 10.71 17.92
C HIS A 85 -4.92 11.50 17.14
N ALA A 86 -3.91 10.83 16.57
CA ALA A 86 -2.84 11.47 15.82
C ALA A 86 -3.37 12.21 14.58
N ALA A 87 -4.36 11.65 13.90
CA ALA A 87 -5.03 12.29 12.79
C ALA A 87 -5.96 13.44 13.21
N GLY A 88 -6.28 13.59 14.50
CA GLY A 88 -7.33 14.50 14.97
C GLY A 88 -8.70 14.15 14.38
N ALA A 89 -9.01 12.85 14.32
CA ALA A 89 -10.28 12.37 13.78
C ALA A 89 -11.44 12.89 14.63
N HIS A 90 -12.43 13.50 13.96
CA HIS A 90 -13.60 14.09 14.59
C HIS A 90 -14.86 13.22 14.42
N SER A 91 -14.80 12.24 13.52
CA SER A 91 -15.87 11.28 13.25
C SER A 91 -15.26 9.99 12.69
N ALA A 92 -16.09 8.99 12.42
CA ALA A 92 -15.70 7.74 11.79
C ALA A 92 -16.84 7.21 10.92
N PHE A 93 -16.51 6.37 9.93
CA PHE A 93 -17.46 5.53 9.23
C PHE A 93 -17.37 4.10 9.75
N LEU A 94 -18.54 3.50 9.90
CA LEU A 94 -18.71 2.10 10.29
C LEU A 94 -19.23 1.35 9.07
N VAL A 95 -18.52 0.31 8.66
CA VAL A 95 -18.72 -0.37 7.38
C VAL A 95 -18.86 -1.86 7.60
N ALA A 96 -19.84 -2.47 6.95
CA ALA A 96 -19.97 -3.90 6.77
C ALA A 96 -20.00 -4.21 5.27
N VAL A 97 -19.23 -5.21 4.84
CA VAL A 97 -19.27 -5.70 3.46
C VAL A 97 -19.33 -7.22 3.44
N SER A 98 -19.90 -7.77 2.37
CA SER A 98 -19.87 -9.21 2.10
C SER A 98 -19.81 -9.49 0.62
N ALA A 99 -19.13 -10.56 0.24
CA ALA A 99 -19.22 -11.15 -1.09
C ALA A 99 -20.46 -12.05 -1.25
N GLY A 100 -21.30 -12.19 -0.23
CA GLY A 100 -22.42 -13.14 -0.22
C GLY A 100 -21.97 -14.58 0.07
N PRO A 101 -22.93 -15.49 0.34
CA PRO A 101 -22.63 -16.88 0.68
C PRO A 101 -22.29 -17.77 -0.53
N GLU A 102 -22.57 -17.32 -1.75
CA GLU A 102 -22.63 -18.20 -2.91
C GLU A 102 -21.27 -18.82 -3.26
N LEU A 103 -20.18 -18.05 -3.15
CA LEU A 103 -18.83 -18.57 -3.37
C LEU A 103 -18.44 -19.64 -2.36
N GLU A 104 -18.79 -19.44 -1.09
CA GLU A 104 -18.48 -20.39 -0.02
C GLU A 104 -19.27 -21.69 -0.21
N GLN A 105 -20.55 -21.57 -0.60
CA GLN A 105 -21.40 -22.73 -0.91
C GLN A 105 -20.86 -23.52 -2.11
N GLU A 106 -20.49 -22.83 -3.18
CA GLU A 106 -19.92 -23.44 -4.38
C GLU A 106 -18.56 -24.08 -4.10
N ALA A 107 -17.68 -23.38 -3.37
CA ALA A 107 -16.42 -23.96 -2.95
C ALA A 107 -16.66 -25.28 -2.19
N GLN A 108 -17.62 -25.30 -1.25
CA GLN A 108 -17.95 -26.52 -0.52
C GLN A 108 -18.51 -27.65 -1.39
N VAL A 109 -19.15 -27.34 -2.53
CA VAL A 109 -19.48 -28.33 -3.56
C VAL A 109 -18.19 -28.90 -4.18
N ARG A 110 -17.27 -28.04 -4.64
CA ARG A 110 -15.99 -28.46 -5.24
C ARG A 110 -15.13 -29.30 -4.30
N TRP A 111 -15.13 -28.97 -3.00
CA TRP A 111 -14.45 -29.77 -1.99
C TRP A 111 -15.01 -31.20 -1.90
N ARG A 112 -16.34 -31.36 -1.89
CA ARG A 112 -17.00 -32.67 -1.86
C ARG A 112 -16.83 -33.47 -3.15
N GLU A 113 -16.64 -32.79 -4.27
CA GLU A 113 -16.31 -33.39 -5.57
C GLU A 113 -14.82 -33.77 -5.71
N GLU A 114 -14.02 -33.66 -4.64
CA GLU A 114 -12.57 -33.93 -4.65
C GLU A 114 -11.80 -33.03 -5.62
N LYS A 115 -12.25 -31.77 -5.78
CA LYS A 115 -11.61 -30.72 -6.61
C LYS A 115 -11.02 -29.60 -5.74
N PRO A 116 -9.90 -29.87 -5.05
CA PRO A 116 -9.32 -28.92 -4.09
C PRO A 116 -8.73 -27.67 -4.77
N ASP A 117 -8.35 -27.76 -6.05
CA ASP A 117 -7.88 -26.63 -6.85
C ASP A 117 -9.02 -25.64 -7.13
N GLU A 118 -10.16 -26.12 -7.63
CA GLU A 118 -11.35 -25.29 -7.86
C GLU A 118 -11.87 -24.67 -6.55
N TYR A 119 -11.91 -25.46 -5.46
CA TYR A 119 -12.22 -24.96 -4.11
C TYR A 119 -11.34 -23.76 -3.73
N PHE A 120 -10.02 -23.93 -3.87
CA PHE A 120 -9.06 -22.92 -3.44
C PHE A 120 -9.21 -21.61 -4.23
N PHE A 121 -9.38 -21.70 -5.54
CA PHE A 121 -9.55 -20.51 -6.38
C PHE A 121 -10.86 -19.77 -6.05
N LEU A 122 -11.98 -20.47 -5.86
CA LEU A 122 -13.25 -19.85 -5.44
C LEU A 122 -13.11 -19.14 -4.07
N GLU A 123 -12.48 -19.80 -3.11
CA GLU A 123 -12.23 -19.24 -1.78
C GLU A 123 -11.37 -17.97 -1.83
N MET A 124 -10.29 -17.99 -2.61
CA MET A 124 -9.40 -16.83 -2.76
C MET A 124 -10.07 -15.71 -3.54
N TYR A 125 -10.88 -16.03 -4.55
CA TYR A 125 -11.65 -15.03 -5.28
C TYR A 125 -12.64 -14.32 -4.36
N GLY A 126 -13.33 -15.04 -3.48
CA GLY A 126 -14.23 -14.43 -2.49
C GLY A 126 -13.53 -13.46 -1.54
N SER A 127 -12.31 -13.78 -1.11
CA SER A 127 -11.48 -12.83 -0.35
C SER A 127 -11.11 -11.59 -1.18
N ALA A 128 -10.80 -11.78 -2.47
CA ALA A 128 -10.47 -10.68 -3.38
C ALA A 128 -11.66 -9.75 -3.63
N VAL A 129 -12.88 -10.31 -3.70
CA VAL A 129 -14.11 -9.51 -3.78
C VAL A 129 -14.28 -8.64 -2.54
N VAL A 130 -14.13 -9.21 -1.33
CA VAL A 130 -14.22 -8.42 -0.08
C VAL A 130 -13.20 -7.29 -0.07
N GLU A 131 -11.94 -7.55 -0.42
CA GLU A 131 -10.91 -6.52 -0.48
C GLU A 131 -11.25 -5.42 -1.50
N HIS A 132 -11.78 -5.79 -2.67
CA HIS A 132 -12.27 -4.84 -3.67
C HIS A 132 -13.42 -3.98 -3.15
N LEU A 133 -14.40 -4.59 -2.48
CA LEU A 133 -15.54 -3.86 -1.90
C LEU A 133 -15.08 -2.85 -0.85
N VAL A 134 -14.17 -3.24 0.05
CA VAL A 134 -13.63 -2.33 1.08
C VAL A 134 -12.86 -1.18 0.44
N MET A 135 -12.03 -1.48 -0.56
CA MET A 135 -11.28 -0.47 -1.32
C MET A 135 -12.22 0.52 -2.00
N MET A 136 -13.24 0.04 -2.71
CA MET A 136 -14.20 0.89 -3.42
C MET A 136 -15.07 1.69 -2.46
N THR A 137 -15.49 1.12 -1.33
CA THR A 137 -16.19 1.86 -0.28
C THR A 137 -15.30 2.95 0.30
N GLY A 138 -14.03 2.65 0.60
CA GLY A 138 -13.06 3.66 1.02
C GLY A 138 -12.92 4.80 0.00
N ALA A 139 -12.80 4.48 -1.29
CA ALA A 139 -12.73 5.47 -2.35
C ALA A 139 -14.00 6.35 -2.44
N ARG A 140 -15.18 5.76 -2.27
CA ARG A 140 -16.47 6.50 -2.23
C ARG A 140 -16.54 7.42 -1.01
N LEU A 141 -16.10 6.94 0.15
CA LEU A 141 -16.05 7.74 1.38
C LEU A 141 -15.05 8.89 1.24
N CYS A 142 -13.88 8.67 0.63
CA CYS A 142 -12.92 9.73 0.31
C CYS A 142 -13.54 10.77 -0.61
N ALA A 143 -14.16 10.35 -1.71
CA ALA A 143 -14.81 11.26 -2.66
C ALA A 143 -15.92 12.10 -2.00
N TRP A 144 -16.65 11.52 -1.04
CA TRP A 144 -17.60 12.26 -0.22
C TRP A 144 -16.90 13.24 0.73
N ALA A 145 -15.85 12.81 1.43
CA ALA A 145 -15.13 13.64 2.39
C ALA A 145 -14.40 14.83 1.75
N ASP A 146 -13.92 14.67 0.51
CA ASP A 146 -13.31 15.74 -0.27
C ASP A 146 -14.28 16.92 -0.50
N THR A 147 -15.59 16.68 -0.49
CA THR A 147 -16.60 17.76 -0.59
C THR A 147 -16.80 18.54 0.72
N ASP A 148 -16.24 18.05 1.83
CA ASP A 148 -16.38 18.58 3.20
C ASP A 148 -15.02 18.95 3.82
N ASP A 149 -14.01 19.26 2.98
CA ASP A 149 -12.63 19.57 3.38
C ASP A 149 -12.04 18.56 4.38
N SER A 150 -12.42 17.30 4.23
CA SER A 150 -12.10 16.23 5.15
C SER A 150 -11.39 15.08 4.43
N ALA A 151 -10.65 14.27 5.19
CA ALA A 151 -9.95 13.10 4.70
C ALA A 151 -10.35 11.85 5.49
N VAL A 152 -10.47 10.75 4.75
CA VAL A 152 -10.76 9.43 5.32
C VAL A 152 -9.47 8.69 5.61
N LEU A 153 -9.39 8.09 6.79
CA LEU A 153 -8.25 7.29 7.23
C LEU A 153 -8.39 5.85 6.72
N PRO A 154 -7.27 5.09 6.58
CA PRO A 154 -7.33 3.67 6.31
C PRO A 154 -8.22 2.93 7.31
N HIS A 155 -8.91 1.88 6.85
CA HIS A 155 -9.77 1.10 7.72
C HIS A 155 -8.99 0.28 8.74
N TYR A 156 -9.67 -0.04 9.84
CA TYR A 156 -9.21 -0.99 10.84
C TYR A 156 -10.38 -1.86 11.33
N SER A 157 -10.08 -3.06 11.80
CA SER A 157 -11.10 -4.06 12.14
C SER A 157 -10.72 -4.87 13.38
N PRO A 158 -11.69 -5.34 14.19
CA PRO A 158 -11.45 -6.36 15.21
C PRO A 158 -10.71 -7.57 14.63
N GLY A 159 -9.77 -8.14 15.40
CA GLY A 159 -8.87 -9.21 14.95
C GLY A 159 -7.58 -8.73 14.31
N TYR A 160 -7.45 -7.43 13.98
CA TYR A 160 -6.15 -6.83 13.65
C TYR A 160 -5.31 -6.65 14.93
N SER A 161 -4.00 -6.44 14.78
CA SER A 161 -3.09 -6.25 15.92
C SER A 161 -3.61 -5.19 16.89
N GLU A 162 -3.61 -5.47 18.19
CA GLU A 162 -4.09 -4.54 19.22
C GLU A 162 -5.57 -4.15 19.04
N TRP A 163 -6.39 -5.04 18.47
CA TRP A 163 -7.86 -4.99 18.55
C TRP A 163 -8.42 -6.41 18.72
N SER A 164 -8.95 -6.70 19.91
CA SER A 164 -9.53 -8.02 20.19
C SER A 164 -10.69 -8.36 19.25
N ILE A 165 -10.70 -9.59 18.72
CA ILE A 165 -11.81 -10.11 17.93
C ILE A 165 -13.10 -10.23 18.76
N GLU A 166 -12.99 -10.30 20.09
CA GLU A 166 -14.14 -10.35 21.02
C GLU A 166 -14.99 -9.07 20.98
N GLU A 167 -14.49 -7.96 20.43
CA GLU A 167 -15.25 -6.72 20.24
C GLU A 167 -16.02 -6.67 18.91
N GLN A 168 -15.88 -7.69 18.05
CA GLN A 168 -16.61 -7.78 16.78
C GLN A 168 -18.15 -7.77 16.92
N PRO A 169 -18.78 -8.45 17.91
CA PRO A 169 -20.23 -8.33 18.14
C PRO A 169 -20.67 -6.88 18.38
N ASN A 170 -19.93 -6.16 19.22
CA ASN A 170 -20.23 -4.76 19.55
C ASN A 170 -20.16 -3.89 18.30
N LEU A 171 -19.18 -4.12 17.42
CA LEU A 171 -19.06 -3.39 16.15
C LEU A 171 -20.21 -3.75 15.18
N LEU A 172 -20.60 -5.01 15.07
CA LEU A 172 -21.71 -5.44 14.21
C LEU A 172 -23.03 -4.79 14.63
N GLU A 173 -23.35 -4.85 15.93
CA GLU A 173 -24.54 -4.20 16.48
C GLU A 173 -24.50 -2.69 16.24
N LEU A 174 -23.34 -2.08 16.48
CA LEU A 174 -23.15 -0.65 16.26
C LEU A 174 -23.38 -0.26 14.81
N ILE A 175 -22.82 -0.99 13.84
CA ILE A 175 -23.06 -0.75 12.42
C ILE A 175 -24.57 -0.83 12.15
N GLY A 176 -25.25 -1.88 12.62
CA GLY A 176 -26.67 -2.13 12.34
C GLY A 176 -27.66 -1.17 13.00
N ARG A 177 -27.22 -0.36 13.97
CA ARG A 177 -28.11 0.43 14.84
C ARG A 177 -29.07 1.39 14.10
N THR A 178 -28.68 1.93 12.94
CA THR A 178 -29.54 2.85 12.17
C THR A 178 -30.35 2.14 11.09
N ARG A 179 -30.15 0.83 10.90
CA ARG A 179 -30.91 0.06 9.92
C ARG A 179 -32.28 -0.33 10.48
N ARG A 180 -33.25 -0.43 9.58
CA ARG A 180 -34.56 -1.04 9.88
C ARG A 180 -34.45 -2.56 9.96
N ASP A 181 -33.68 -3.13 9.03
CA ASP A 181 -33.46 -4.56 8.92
C ASP A 181 -32.08 -4.94 9.43
N ALA A 182 -31.97 -6.12 10.05
CA ALA A 182 -30.70 -6.67 10.48
C ALA A 182 -29.69 -6.71 9.32
N ILE A 183 -28.42 -6.50 9.65
CA ILE A 183 -27.34 -6.75 8.70
C ILE A 183 -27.36 -8.25 8.38
N PRO A 184 -27.30 -8.68 7.11
CA PRO A 184 -27.36 -10.09 6.73
C PRO A 184 -26.02 -10.79 7.00
N LEU A 185 -25.58 -10.75 8.26
CA LEU A 185 -24.41 -11.41 8.81
C LEU A 185 -24.81 -12.11 10.10
N GLU A 186 -24.35 -13.34 10.26
CA GLU A 186 -24.38 -14.07 11.52
C GLU A 186 -22.99 -14.01 12.15
N LEU A 187 -22.92 -13.79 13.46
CA LEU A 187 -21.69 -13.88 14.23
C LEU A 187 -21.63 -15.22 14.95
N LEU A 188 -20.53 -15.93 14.79
CA LEU A 188 -20.27 -17.19 15.48
C LEU A 188 -19.61 -16.94 16.84
N ASP A 189 -19.66 -17.92 17.75
CA ASP A 189 -19.02 -17.84 19.09
C ASP A 189 -17.52 -17.57 19.02
N SER A 190 -16.86 -17.97 17.92
CA SER A 190 -15.44 -17.70 17.66
C SER A 190 -15.14 -16.23 17.28
N GLY A 191 -16.18 -15.41 17.13
CA GLY A 191 -16.10 -14.07 16.55
C GLY A 191 -16.12 -14.08 15.02
N MET A 192 -16.09 -15.23 14.34
CA MET A 192 -16.16 -15.26 12.86
C MET A 192 -17.53 -14.84 12.32
N LEU A 193 -17.54 -14.30 11.11
CA LEU A 193 -18.77 -13.92 10.39
C LEU A 193 -19.22 -15.03 9.44
N ARG A 194 -20.53 -15.17 9.27
CA ARG A 194 -21.16 -15.94 8.19
C ARG A 194 -22.05 -14.98 7.36
N PRO A 195 -21.85 -14.87 6.04
CA PRO A 195 -20.86 -15.57 5.20
C PRO A 195 -19.41 -15.29 5.58
N LYS A 196 -18.52 -16.27 5.39
CA LYS A 196 -17.10 -16.15 5.76
C LYS A 196 -16.38 -15.03 5.01
N LYS A 197 -16.79 -14.76 3.77
CA LYS A 197 -16.25 -13.68 2.94
C LYS A 197 -16.96 -12.37 3.25
N SER A 198 -16.78 -11.90 4.48
CA SER A 198 -17.34 -10.64 4.99
C SER A 198 -16.33 -9.92 5.86
N LEU A 199 -16.47 -8.60 5.98
CA LEU A 199 -15.61 -7.76 6.83
C LEU A 199 -16.41 -6.64 7.48
N LEU A 200 -16.13 -6.38 8.75
CA LEU A 200 -16.52 -5.15 9.46
C LEU A 200 -15.31 -4.23 9.58
N ALA A 201 -15.50 -2.94 9.39
CA ALA A 201 -14.41 -1.99 9.32
C ALA A 201 -14.80 -0.62 9.89
N VAL A 202 -13.84 0.04 10.51
CA VAL A 202 -13.93 1.44 10.95
C VAL A 202 -12.95 2.27 10.16
N PHE A 203 -13.44 3.33 9.51
CA PHE A 203 -12.61 4.34 8.84
C PHE A 203 -12.68 5.63 9.63
N GLY A 204 -11.55 6.20 10.05
CA GLY A 204 -11.55 7.52 10.69
C GLY A 204 -11.88 8.64 9.70
N LEU A 205 -12.44 9.75 10.17
CA LEU A 205 -12.67 10.97 9.40
C LEU A 205 -12.03 12.15 10.11
N THR A 206 -11.17 12.90 9.41
CA THR A 206 -10.46 14.06 9.95
C THR A 206 -10.63 15.28 9.05
N ARG A 207 -10.62 16.49 9.64
CA ARG A 207 -10.54 17.77 8.91
C ARG A 207 -9.08 18.22 8.68
N HIS A 208 -8.14 17.50 9.28
CA HIS A 208 -6.71 17.81 9.21
C HIS A 208 -6.05 17.05 8.05
N THR A 209 -6.36 17.46 6.83
CA THR A 209 -5.89 16.81 5.59
C THR A 209 -4.36 16.82 5.47
N ASP A 210 -3.69 17.83 6.02
CA ASP A 210 -2.23 17.95 6.15
C ASP A 210 -1.61 16.84 7.01
N ARG A 211 -2.33 16.38 8.03
CA ARG A 211 -1.89 15.29 8.91
C ARG A 211 -2.01 13.93 8.24
N VAL A 212 -2.86 13.80 7.21
CA VAL A 212 -3.05 12.55 6.46
C VAL A 212 -1.86 12.22 5.57
N ALA A 213 -1.11 13.21 5.09
CA ALA A 213 0.12 12.99 4.34
C ALA A 213 1.22 12.26 5.15
N ARG A 214 1.17 12.34 6.49
CA ARG A 214 2.04 11.59 7.41
C ARG A 214 1.50 10.20 7.74
N LEU A 215 0.41 9.75 7.10
CA LEU A 215 -0.27 8.48 7.37
C LEU A 215 0.00 7.39 6.34
N SER A 216 0.92 7.59 5.40
CA SER A 216 1.69 6.47 4.81
C SER A 216 2.16 5.50 5.91
N ASP A 217 2.46 6.08 7.08
CA ASP A 217 2.83 5.47 8.35
C ASP A 217 1.76 4.58 8.97
N LEU A 218 0.53 4.59 8.45
CA LEU A 218 -0.55 3.74 8.92
C LEU A 218 -0.71 2.48 8.08
N SER A 219 -0.04 2.38 6.92
CA SER A 219 -0.08 1.18 6.10
C SER A 219 0.29 -0.02 6.98
N PRO A 220 -0.62 -0.99 7.20
CA PRO A 220 -0.32 -2.14 8.05
C PRO A 220 0.89 -2.92 7.51
N CYS A 221 1.03 -2.94 6.18
CA CYS A 221 2.18 -3.52 5.50
C CYS A 221 3.48 -2.76 5.78
N GLU A 222 3.47 -1.46 6.03
CA GLU A 222 4.68 -0.72 6.41
C GLU A 222 5.07 -0.92 7.87
N ASN A 223 4.16 -1.38 8.73
CA ASN A 223 4.40 -1.51 10.17
C ASN A 223 4.41 -2.95 10.68
N CYS A 224 4.11 -3.92 9.83
CA CYS A 224 4.14 -5.34 10.17
C CYS A 224 5.60 -5.84 10.18
N SER A 225 6.10 -6.28 11.33
CA SER A 225 7.45 -6.84 11.50
C SER A 225 7.64 -8.25 10.91
N PHE A 226 6.58 -8.88 10.37
CA PHE A 226 6.66 -10.23 9.80
C PHE A 226 7.35 -10.24 8.43
N VAL A 227 8.68 -10.41 8.42
CA VAL A 227 9.57 -10.21 7.25
C VAL A 227 9.15 -11.01 6.00
N ALA A 228 8.69 -12.25 6.16
CA ALA A 228 8.37 -13.16 5.05
C ALA A 228 6.90 -13.09 4.58
N CYS A 229 6.19 -11.98 4.85
CA CYS A 229 4.80 -11.83 4.44
C CYS A 229 4.67 -11.74 2.91
N GLN A 230 4.22 -12.83 2.26
CA GLN A 230 3.93 -12.86 0.82
C GLN A 230 2.76 -11.96 0.41
N TYR A 231 1.95 -11.53 1.37
CA TYR A 231 0.79 -10.66 1.15
C TYR A 231 1.11 -9.16 1.31
N ARG A 232 2.38 -8.82 1.56
CA ARG A 232 2.81 -7.44 1.87
C ARG A 232 2.66 -6.53 0.64
N ARG A 233 1.91 -5.43 0.81
CA ARG A 233 1.65 -4.42 -0.23
C ARG A 233 2.69 -3.30 -0.30
N SER A 234 3.45 -3.08 0.79
CA SER A 234 4.51 -2.06 0.89
C SER A 234 5.62 -2.54 1.85
N PRO A 235 6.91 -2.23 1.62
CA PRO A 235 8.02 -2.67 2.47
C PRO A 235 7.89 -2.29 3.97
N TYR A 236 8.43 -3.10 4.89
CA TYR A 236 8.43 -2.80 6.33
C TYR A 236 9.34 -1.60 6.64
N ARG A 237 8.81 -0.64 7.40
CA ARG A 237 9.45 0.62 7.74
C ARG A 237 10.41 0.53 8.93
N ARG A 238 10.16 -0.29 9.95
CA ARG A 238 11.09 -0.42 11.10
C ARG A 238 12.37 -1.18 10.74
N ALA A 239 12.40 -1.88 9.60
CA ALA A 239 13.67 -2.29 8.99
C ALA A 239 14.56 -1.08 8.61
N GLN A 240 13.96 0.10 8.41
CA GLN A 240 14.69 1.37 8.20
C GLN A 240 15.09 2.04 9.53
N GLU A 241 14.26 1.97 10.60
CA GLU A 241 14.55 2.66 11.88
C GLU A 241 15.53 1.93 12.81
N VAL A 242 15.54 0.58 12.83
CA VAL A 242 16.54 -0.19 13.61
C VAL A 242 17.95 0.01 13.03
N SER A 243 18.05 0.38 11.75
CA SER A 243 19.30 0.83 11.13
C SER A 243 19.74 2.24 11.58
N ASP A 244 18.82 3.09 12.04
CA ASP A 244 19.12 4.49 12.40
C ASP A 244 19.53 4.65 13.88
N SER A 245 19.25 3.67 14.75
CA SER A 245 19.46 3.78 16.21
C SER A 245 20.75 3.14 16.75
N LEU A 246 21.58 2.53 15.91
CA LEU A 246 22.83 1.85 16.30
C LEU A 246 24.11 2.52 15.76
N LEU A 247 24.07 3.79 15.36
CA LEU A 247 25.27 4.48 14.91
C LEU A 247 26.20 4.76 16.10
N PRO A 248 27.41 4.16 16.17
CA PRO A 248 28.39 4.58 17.15
C PRO A 248 28.89 5.97 16.78
N VAL A 249 29.02 6.82 17.79
CA VAL A 249 29.83 8.04 17.73
C VAL A 249 31.26 7.59 17.46
N VAL A 250 31.77 7.80 16.24
CA VAL A 250 33.18 7.56 15.93
C VAL A 250 33.80 8.80 15.31
N THR A 251 34.87 9.20 15.98
CA THR A 251 35.84 10.24 15.70
C THR A 251 36.52 10.06 14.34
N ALA A 252 36.93 11.19 13.78
CA ALA A 252 37.57 11.32 12.48
C ALA A 252 38.99 10.73 12.45
N GLU A 253 39.29 10.00 11.38
CA GLU A 253 40.60 9.64 10.79
C GLU A 253 40.30 8.84 9.50
N ALA A 254 41.09 8.71 8.43
CA ALA A 254 42.06 9.54 7.69
C ALA A 254 41.96 9.06 6.20
N PRO A 255 42.47 9.77 5.18
CA PRO A 255 42.11 9.51 3.77
C PRO A 255 43.03 8.48 3.10
N GLY A 256 42.45 7.43 2.49
CA GLY A 256 43.22 6.57 1.58
C GLY A 256 42.77 5.11 1.42
N GLU A 257 41.48 4.80 1.34
CA GLU A 257 41.00 3.49 0.88
C GLU A 257 39.77 3.67 0.00
N ALA A 258 39.73 2.96 -1.13
CA ALA A 258 38.59 2.92 -2.05
C ALA A 258 37.30 2.71 -1.27
N ALA A 259 36.27 3.53 -1.52
CA ALA A 259 35.07 3.55 -0.71
C ALA A 259 34.30 2.23 -0.87
N SER A 260 34.62 1.25 -0.02
CA SER A 260 33.80 0.05 0.14
C SER A 260 32.40 0.50 0.53
N LEU A 261 31.38 0.04 -0.21
CA LEU A 261 29.98 0.18 0.18
C LEU A 261 29.83 -0.43 1.56
N ASP A 262 29.84 0.41 2.60
CA ASP A 262 29.63 -0.02 3.97
C ASP A 262 28.24 -0.67 4.04
N ARG A 263 28.25 -2.00 4.18
CA ARG A 263 27.08 -2.86 4.16
C ARG A 263 26.06 -2.48 5.24
N ASN A 264 26.49 -1.77 6.28
CA ASN A 264 25.65 -1.33 7.38
C ASN A 264 25.10 0.10 7.20
N ARG A 265 25.53 0.84 6.16
CA ARG A 265 25.19 2.26 5.95
C ARG A 265 24.26 2.50 4.76
N TYR A 266 24.28 1.63 3.76
CA TYR A 266 23.46 1.79 2.56
C TYR A 266 22.06 1.19 2.76
N LYS A 267 21.00 1.99 2.61
CA LYS A 267 19.61 1.62 2.95
C LYS A 267 19.01 0.51 2.06
N VAL A 268 19.63 0.18 0.92
CA VAL A 268 19.16 -0.85 -0.02
C VAL A 268 20.05 -2.09 0.10
N SER A 269 19.44 -3.28 0.22
CA SER A 269 20.19 -4.53 0.34
C SER A 269 21.02 -4.84 -0.91
N LEU A 270 22.16 -5.52 -0.74
CA LEU A 270 23.04 -5.90 -1.84
C LEU A 270 22.31 -6.76 -2.89
N LYS A 271 21.43 -7.66 -2.45
CA LYS A 271 20.62 -8.51 -3.35
C LYS A 271 19.68 -7.67 -4.23
N ALA A 272 19.06 -6.62 -3.67
CA ALA A 272 18.22 -5.70 -4.44
C ALA A 272 19.06 -4.86 -5.41
N LEU A 273 20.25 -4.40 -4.99
CA LEU A 273 21.17 -3.66 -5.86
C LEU A 273 21.69 -4.51 -7.01
N GLN A 274 22.05 -5.77 -6.77
CA GLN A 274 22.45 -6.71 -7.81
C GLN A 274 21.33 -6.88 -8.84
N ARG A 275 20.12 -7.19 -8.37
CA ARG A 275 18.96 -7.34 -9.25
C ARG A 275 18.69 -6.07 -10.07
N TRP A 276 18.73 -4.90 -9.44
CA TRP A 276 18.54 -3.63 -10.14
C TRP A 276 19.67 -3.31 -11.11
N SER A 277 20.91 -3.69 -10.80
CA SER A 277 22.03 -3.52 -11.73
C SER A 277 21.89 -4.39 -12.98
N GLU A 278 21.29 -5.58 -12.84
CA GLU A 278 21.03 -6.49 -13.96
C GLU A 278 19.81 -6.08 -14.79
N GLU A 279 18.72 -5.67 -14.11
CA GLU A 279 17.42 -5.44 -14.76
C GLU A 279 17.24 -3.99 -15.26
N ARG A 280 17.91 -3.02 -14.65
CA ARG A 280 17.56 -1.60 -14.76
C ARG A 280 18.74 -0.66 -15.03
N LEU A 281 19.98 -1.15 -14.97
CA LEU A 281 21.16 -0.35 -15.24
C LEU A 281 21.77 -0.74 -16.58
N SER A 282 21.96 0.24 -17.45
CA SER A 282 22.73 0.10 -18.70
C SER A 282 24.00 0.90 -18.59
N ILE A 283 25.13 0.32 -18.96
CA ILE A 283 26.45 0.95 -18.88
C ILE A 283 27.13 0.81 -20.23
N ALA A 284 27.61 1.92 -20.79
CA ALA A 284 28.37 1.97 -22.02
C ALA A 284 29.74 2.60 -21.76
N ALA A 285 30.81 1.91 -22.16
CA ALA A 285 32.15 2.48 -22.13
C ALA A 285 32.34 3.47 -23.28
N ARG A 286 33.02 4.58 -22.99
CA ARG A 286 33.37 5.60 -23.98
C ARG A 286 34.82 5.42 -24.47
N PRO A 287 35.14 5.89 -25.68
CA PRO A 287 36.50 5.79 -26.23
C PRO A 287 37.56 6.52 -25.40
N ASP A 288 37.17 7.54 -24.64
CA ASP A 288 38.04 8.31 -23.74
C ASP A 288 38.29 7.62 -22.39
N GLY A 289 37.80 6.39 -22.20
CA GLY A 289 37.88 5.65 -20.94
C GLY A 289 36.78 6.00 -19.94
N GLY A 290 35.91 6.95 -20.27
CA GLY A 290 34.73 7.29 -19.49
C GLY A 290 33.60 6.26 -19.60
N VAL A 291 32.52 6.51 -18.87
CA VAL A 291 31.37 5.61 -18.78
C VAL A 291 30.08 6.40 -18.83
N ASP A 292 29.16 6.04 -19.73
CA ASP A 292 27.79 6.53 -19.70
C ASP A 292 26.89 5.47 -19.06
N ALA A 293 26.14 5.86 -18.04
CA ALA A 293 25.25 4.99 -17.30
C ALA A 293 23.81 5.52 -17.34
N VAL A 294 22.85 4.60 -17.55
CA VAL A 294 21.41 4.89 -17.52
C VAL A 294 20.75 3.93 -16.54
N PHE A 295 20.12 4.47 -15.51
CA PHE A 295 19.29 3.72 -14.58
C PHE A 295 17.80 3.98 -14.84
N ARG A 296 17.04 2.93 -15.15
CA ARG A 296 15.59 2.99 -15.35
C ARG A 296 14.86 2.79 -14.03
N TYR A 297 14.30 3.88 -13.51
CA TYR A 297 13.39 3.85 -12.39
C TYR A 297 11.97 3.52 -12.86
N GLU A 298 11.32 2.59 -12.18
CA GLU A 298 9.93 2.20 -12.38
C GLU A 298 9.21 2.34 -11.04
N GLY A 299 8.14 3.14 -11.01
CA GLY A 299 7.35 3.38 -9.81
C GLY A 299 5.89 3.65 -10.13
N THR A 300 5.15 4.11 -9.13
CA THR A 300 3.75 4.51 -9.27
C THR A 300 3.51 5.90 -8.66
N THR A 301 2.53 6.63 -9.18
CA THR A 301 2.11 7.91 -8.60
C THR A 301 1.46 7.71 -7.23
N CYS A 302 1.47 8.74 -6.38
CA CYS A 302 0.85 8.74 -5.05
C CYS A 302 -0.70 8.76 -5.00
N LYS A 303 -1.40 8.62 -6.13
CA LYS A 303 -2.88 8.56 -6.15
C LYS A 303 -3.38 7.15 -5.79
N ASN A 304 -4.61 7.04 -5.29
CA ASN A 304 -5.24 5.78 -4.82
C ASN A 304 -5.29 4.62 -5.84
N THR A 305 -5.03 4.88 -7.13
CA THR A 305 -4.93 3.86 -8.18
C THR A 305 -3.53 3.71 -8.79
N GLY A 306 -2.52 4.38 -8.22
CA GLY A 306 -1.10 4.22 -8.54
C GLY A 306 -0.79 4.09 -10.03
N ARG A 307 -0.84 5.19 -10.80
CA ARG A 307 -0.47 5.12 -12.22
C ARG A 307 1.03 4.77 -12.35
N PRO A 308 1.39 3.76 -13.15
CA PRO A 308 2.79 3.47 -13.46
C PRO A 308 3.46 4.71 -14.04
N LEU A 309 4.71 4.94 -13.63
CA LEU A 309 5.56 5.96 -14.20
C LEU A 309 7.00 5.44 -14.28
N GLN A 310 7.72 5.94 -15.28
CA GLN A 310 9.11 5.58 -15.52
C GLN A 310 9.97 6.83 -15.67
N PHE A 311 11.14 6.81 -15.05
CA PHE A 311 12.15 7.86 -15.16
C PHE A 311 13.50 7.25 -15.51
N HIS A 312 14.25 7.94 -16.35
CA HIS A 312 15.64 7.63 -16.63
C HIS A 312 16.55 8.58 -15.87
N TYR A 313 17.49 7.99 -15.13
CA TYR A 313 18.59 8.69 -14.49
C TYR A 313 19.83 8.46 -15.33
N HIS A 314 20.36 9.52 -15.92
CA HIS A 314 21.57 9.48 -16.73
C HIS A 314 22.74 10.03 -15.93
N VAL A 315 23.87 9.35 -15.99
CA VAL A 315 25.13 9.81 -15.43
C VAL A 315 26.25 9.54 -16.41
N SER A 316 27.02 10.57 -16.74
CA SER A 316 28.29 10.41 -17.47
C SER A 316 29.45 10.54 -16.49
N LEU A 317 30.33 9.56 -16.52
CA LEU A 317 31.49 9.43 -15.65
C LEU A 317 32.77 9.57 -16.47
N GLY A 318 33.77 10.23 -15.89
CA GLY A 318 35.11 10.29 -16.42
C GLY A 318 35.85 8.95 -16.32
N PRO A 319 37.08 8.90 -16.82
CA PRO A 319 37.96 7.75 -16.75
C PRO A 319 38.16 7.21 -15.34
N ARG A 320 38.46 5.91 -15.25
CA ARG A 320 38.66 5.21 -13.98
C ARG A 320 39.87 5.74 -13.20
N ASP A 321 40.94 6.12 -13.88
CA ASP A 321 42.16 6.70 -13.30
C ASP A 321 41.93 8.09 -12.71
N GLU A 322 40.89 8.80 -13.16
CA GLU A 322 40.39 10.05 -12.54
C GLU A 322 39.40 9.78 -11.38
N GLY A 323 39.10 8.51 -11.06
CA GLY A 323 38.16 8.14 -10.01
C GLY A 323 36.68 8.26 -10.41
N TYR A 324 36.38 8.09 -11.71
CA TYR A 324 35.01 8.21 -12.24
C TYR A 324 34.35 9.55 -11.88
N VAL A 325 35.00 10.66 -12.17
CA VAL A 325 34.43 12.00 -11.94
C VAL A 325 33.07 12.10 -12.62
N ILE A 326 32.03 12.48 -11.89
CA ILE A 326 30.70 12.65 -12.45
C ILE A 326 30.70 13.93 -13.28
N ARG A 327 30.64 13.80 -14.62
CA ARG A 327 30.70 14.91 -15.57
C ARG A 327 29.33 15.47 -15.91
N GLU A 328 28.33 14.59 -15.96
CA GLU A 328 26.95 14.95 -16.25
C GLU A 328 25.99 14.11 -15.41
N GLN A 329 24.88 14.71 -15.02
CA GLN A 329 23.75 14.07 -14.35
C GLN A 329 22.47 14.67 -14.92
N SER A 330 21.51 13.83 -15.29
CA SER A 330 20.16 14.28 -15.64
C SER A 330 19.12 13.23 -15.21
N CYS A 331 17.91 13.71 -14.98
CA CYS A 331 16.77 12.88 -14.60
C CYS A 331 15.54 13.38 -15.36
N GLY A 332 14.82 12.47 -16.00
CA GLY A 332 13.62 12.80 -16.75
C GLY A 332 12.71 11.60 -16.98
N PRO A 333 11.47 11.82 -17.41
CA PRO A 333 10.56 10.75 -17.77
C PRO A 333 11.19 9.87 -18.85
N ALA A 334 10.94 8.56 -18.80
CA ALA A 334 11.34 7.68 -19.88
C ALA A 334 10.66 8.10 -21.20
N PRO A 335 11.28 7.84 -22.37
CA PRO A 335 10.62 8.03 -23.65
C PRO A 335 9.26 7.34 -23.65
N ASP A 336 8.23 8.05 -24.09
CA ASP A 336 6.84 7.58 -24.15
C ASP A 336 6.13 7.34 -22.79
N ASP A 337 6.75 7.66 -21.65
CA ASP A 337 6.09 7.59 -20.34
C ASP A 337 5.39 8.91 -19.96
N ALA A 338 4.05 8.83 -19.86
CA ALA A 338 3.22 9.93 -19.39
C ALA A 338 2.74 9.77 -17.93
N GLY A 339 3.23 8.77 -17.19
CA GLY A 339 2.76 8.47 -15.83
C GLY A 339 2.96 9.64 -14.87
N HIS A 340 4.10 10.32 -14.99
CA HIS A 340 4.46 11.50 -14.22
C HIS A 340 3.43 12.65 -14.33
N THR A 341 2.72 12.76 -15.46
CA THR A 341 1.71 13.81 -15.69
C THR A 341 0.52 13.71 -14.73
N SER A 342 0.37 12.55 -14.09
CA SER A 342 -0.71 12.28 -13.15
C SER A 342 -0.36 12.58 -11.69
N MET A 343 0.88 13.02 -11.41
CA MET A 343 1.33 13.42 -10.08
C MET A 343 0.65 14.72 -9.64
N CYS A 344 0.20 14.81 -8.38
CA CYS A 344 -0.46 16.02 -7.87
C CYS A 344 0.39 17.29 -8.03
N ARG A 345 1.72 17.17 -7.83
CA ARG A 345 2.65 18.28 -8.03
C ARG A 345 2.78 18.67 -9.52
N TYR A 346 2.77 17.70 -10.42
CA TYR A 346 2.83 17.98 -11.86
C TYR A 346 1.55 18.66 -12.34
N ILE A 347 0.37 18.19 -11.89
CA ILE A 347 -0.92 18.78 -12.25
C ILE A 347 -1.03 20.25 -11.82
N THR A 348 -0.50 20.57 -10.63
CA THR A 348 -0.60 21.93 -10.07
C THR A 348 0.51 22.86 -10.59
N HIS A 349 1.73 22.36 -10.77
CA HIS A 349 2.91 23.16 -11.12
C HIS A 349 3.89 22.37 -12.01
N PRO A 350 3.54 22.10 -13.28
CA PRO A 350 4.31 21.19 -14.14
C PRO A 350 5.73 21.72 -14.44
N GLU A 351 5.84 22.99 -14.86
CA GLU A 351 7.13 23.60 -15.19
C GLU A 351 8.06 23.68 -13.97
N GLN A 352 7.52 24.05 -12.81
CA GLN A 352 8.29 24.15 -11.58
C GLN A 352 8.83 22.78 -11.13
N LEU A 353 8.00 21.72 -11.22
CA LEU A 353 8.42 20.37 -10.89
C LEU A 353 9.54 19.89 -11.82
N MET A 354 9.35 20.01 -13.13
CA MET A 354 10.35 19.55 -14.11
C MET A 354 11.64 20.35 -14.01
N THR A 355 11.56 21.66 -13.77
CA THR A 355 12.74 22.50 -13.52
C THR A 355 13.47 22.09 -12.25
N SER A 356 12.73 21.74 -11.18
CA SER A 356 13.34 21.27 -9.93
C SER A 356 14.07 19.94 -10.11
N ILE A 357 13.50 19.02 -10.89
CA ILE A 357 14.12 17.74 -11.21
C ILE A 357 15.41 17.94 -12.01
N ASP A 358 15.39 18.81 -13.03
CA ASP A 358 16.55 19.07 -13.89
C ASP A 358 17.70 19.77 -13.15
N ARG A 359 17.38 20.64 -12.18
CA ARG A 359 18.38 21.40 -11.40
C ARG A 359 19.10 20.60 -10.32
N GLU A 360 18.53 19.50 -9.84
CA GLU A 360 19.07 18.73 -8.71
C GLU A 360 20.29 17.89 -9.15
N ARG A 361 21.49 18.50 -9.14
CA ARG A 361 22.76 17.87 -9.55
C ARG A 361 23.86 17.98 -8.47
N PRO A 362 23.64 17.44 -7.26
CA PRO A 362 24.41 17.77 -6.06
C PRO A 362 25.87 17.28 -6.06
N LEU A 363 26.22 16.33 -6.94
CA LEU A 363 27.55 15.71 -6.98
C LEU A 363 28.25 15.88 -8.34
N ASN A 364 27.76 16.80 -9.18
CA ASN A 364 28.42 17.09 -10.45
C ASN A 364 29.84 17.63 -10.21
N GLY A 365 30.81 17.11 -10.95
CA GLY A 365 32.25 17.39 -10.80
C GLY A 365 32.93 16.66 -9.64
N ARG A 366 32.24 15.77 -8.92
CA ARG A 366 32.82 14.98 -7.81
C ARG A 366 33.16 13.55 -8.25
N PRO A 367 34.16 12.89 -7.64
CA PRO A 367 34.39 11.46 -7.85
C PRO A 367 33.16 10.63 -7.48
N LEU A 368 32.92 9.51 -8.20
CA LEU A 368 31.75 8.66 -7.96
C LEU A 368 31.67 8.14 -6.52
N ASP A 369 32.82 7.85 -5.90
CA ASP A 369 32.90 7.35 -4.50
C ASP A 369 32.30 8.32 -3.48
N ASP A 370 32.23 9.62 -3.78
CA ASP A 370 31.59 10.62 -2.90
C ASP A 370 30.09 10.34 -2.72
N VAL A 371 29.44 9.64 -3.66
CA VAL A 371 28.02 9.24 -3.57
C VAL A 371 27.77 8.41 -2.31
N VAL A 372 28.70 7.54 -1.91
CA VAL A 372 28.54 6.66 -0.75
C VAL A 372 28.50 7.45 0.57
N ARG A 373 29.12 8.63 0.59
CA ARG A 373 29.22 9.50 1.77
C ARG A 373 28.25 10.68 1.73
N TRP A 374 27.63 10.93 0.58
CA TRP A 374 26.72 12.04 0.38
C TRP A 374 25.47 11.89 1.25
N ARG A 375 25.09 12.97 1.93
CA ARG A 375 23.85 13.07 2.70
C ARG A 375 22.97 14.11 2.04
N ARG A 376 21.79 13.68 1.58
CA ARG A 376 20.80 14.61 1.06
C ARG A 376 20.37 15.57 2.18
N PRO A 377 20.43 16.90 1.99
CA PRO A 377 19.80 17.84 2.90
C PRO A 377 18.32 17.50 3.05
N ALA A 378 17.74 17.70 4.23
CA ALA A 378 16.31 17.52 4.41
C ALA A 378 15.56 18.39 3.40
N SER A 379 14.71 17.78 2.56
CA SER A 379 13.84 18.53 1.67
C SER A 379 12.84 19.32 2.53
N PRO A 380 12.66 20.63 2.31
CA PRO A 380 11.72 21.45 3.06
C PRO A 380 10.26 21.04 2.88
#